data_AF-A0A0F9AGW4-F1
#
_entry.id   AF-A0A0F9AGW4-F1
#
_cell.length_a   1.000
_cell.length_b   1.000
_cell.length_c   1.000
_cell.angle_alpha   90.00
_cell.angle_beta   90.00
_cell.angle_gamma   90.00
#
_symmetry.space_group_name_H-M   'P 1'
#
loop_
_entity.id
_entity.type
_entity.pdbx_description
1 polymer ?
#
loop_
_entity_poly.entity_id
_entity_poly.type
_entity_poly.pdbx_seq_one_letter_code
_entity_poly.pdbx_strand_id
1 'polypeptide(L)'
;PLSSDDPNTFYVGRRDKDIRWNGRVWAVEHKSTTWGTAKTGFNATYIETFSPNSQIDGYLHSLHMEYGAEAKGILVDMALILPNNHEHFMFLPIEKSVAALDAWLWRTKREIQLIDINNEALAKVDPSASFMEAFPENDKSCIQFMKPCIYMDMCKTVPNPQARTEVPLGFIEKKWEPFDELRLDSIGLKKDESQDG
;
A
#
# COMPACT_ATOMS: atom_id res chain seq x y z
N PRO A 1 -15.36 -0.23 -10.19
CA PRO A 1 -15.34 1.12 -9.60
C PRO A 1 -15.19 1.08 -8.07
N LEU A 2 -14.37 1.96 -7.50
CA LEU A 2 -14.12 2.09 -6.05
C LEU A 2 -15.40 2.44 -5.28
N SER A 3 -16.28 3.22 -5.90
CA SER A 3 -17.58 3.62 -5.37
C SER A 3 -18.62 3.72 -6.49
N SER A 4 -19.91 3.73 -6.14
CA SER A 4 -21.00 3.74 -7.11
C SER A 4 -21.21 5.09 -7.82
N ASP A 5 -20.74 6.18 -7.23
CA ASP A 5 -20.85 7.56 -7.72
C ASP A 5 -19.72 7.98 -8.68
N ASP A 6 -18.66 7.18 -8.78
CA ASP A 6 -17.54 7.44 -9.70
C ASP A 6 -17.20 6.16 -10.49
N PRO A 7 -17.63 6.06 -11.76
CA PRO A 7 -17.37 4.90 -12.59
C PRO A 7 -15.92 4.80 -13.07
N ASN A 8 -15.15 5.90 -13.02
CA ASN A 8 -13.81 5.99 -13.62
C ASN A 8 -12.68 5.68 -12.64
N THR A 9 -12.95 5.74 -11.35
CA THR A 9 -11.99 5.36 -10.30
C THR A 9 -12.18 3.91 -9.90
N PHE A 10 -11.11 3.12 -9.90
CA PHE A 10 -11.14 1.70 -9.57
C PHE A 10 -10.28 1.39 -8.34
N TYR A 11 -10.82 0.58 -7.42
CA TYR A 11 -9.99 -0.05 -6.41
C TYR A 11 -9.18 -1.18 -7.05
N VAL A 12 -7.87 -1.15 -6.87
CA VAL A 12 -6.96 -2.20 -7.33
C VAL A 12 -6.17 -2.70 -6.14
N GLY A 13 -6.27 -4.00 -5.87
CA GLY A 13 -5.54 -4.66 -4.81
C GLY A 13 -5.62 -6.17 -4.97
N ARG A 14 -4.69 -6.88 -4.34
CA ARG A 14 -4.63 -8.35 -4.37
C ARG A 14 -4.70 -8.89 -2.95
N ARG A 15 -5.87 -9.42 -2.58
CA ARG A 15 -6.02 -10.22 -1.36
C ARG A 15 -5.25 -11.52 -1.55
N ASP A 16 -4.51 -11.97 -0.52
CA ASP A 16 -3.69 -13.19 -0.65
C ASP A 16 -4.58 -14.42 -0.87
N LYS A 17 -5.67 -14.54 -0.11
CA LYS A 17 -6.62 -15.65 -0.20
C LYS A 17 -7.98 -15.28 0.36
N ASP A 18 -9.05 -15.77 -0.24
CA ASP A 18 -10.39 -15.75 0.36
C ASP A 18 -10.78 -17.17 0.83
N ILE A 19 -11.39 -17.28 2.01
CA ILE A 19 -11.87 -18.54 2.58
C ILE A 19 -13.32 -18.44 3.04
N ARG A 20 -14.03 -19.58 3.01
CA ARG A 20 -15.34 -19.72 3.64
C ARG A 20 -15.18 -20.42 4.99
N TRP A 21 -15.57 -19.74 6.06
CA TRP A 21 -15.51 -20.27 7.42
C TRP A 21 -16.77 -19.88 8.20
N ASN A 22 -17.42 -20.86 8.82
CA ASN A 22 -18.69 -20.70 9.54
C ASN A 22 -19.78 -19.99 8.72
N GLY A 23 -19.93 -20.35 7.44
CA GLY A 23 -20.95 -19.79 6.53
C GLY A 23 -20.69 -18.33 6.10
N ARG A 24 -19.52 -17.78 6.42
CA ARG A 24 -19.12 -16.42 6.04
C ARG A 24 -17.84 -16.43 5.23
N VAL A 25 -17.60 -15.37 4.47
CA VAL A 25 -16.37 -15.18 3.70
C VAL A 25 -15.40 -14.30 4.47
N TRP A 26 -14.17 -14.76 4.60
CA TRP A 26 -13.05 -14.05 5.20
C TRP A 26 -11.95 -13.90 4.15
N ALA A 27 -11.31 -12.74 4.07
CA ALA A 27 -10.02 -12.68 3.39
C ALA A 27 -8.91 -13.03 4.40
N VAL A 28 -7.83 -13.61 3.90
CA VAL A 28 -6.62 -13.92 4.66
C VAL A 28 -5.51 -13.04 4.12
N GLU A 29 -4.80 -12.37 5.01
CA GLU A 29 -3.65 -11.52 4.69
C GLU A 29 -2.42 -12.07 5.41
N HIS A 30 -1.41 -12.50 4.66
CA HIS A 30 -0.24 -13.16 5.23
C HIS A 30 0.84 -12.14 5.58
N LYS A 31 1.34 -12.17 6.82
CA LYS A 31 2.35 -11.24 7.32
C LYS A 31 3.43 -11.94 8.12
N SER A 32 4.68 -11.76 7.69
CA SER A 32 5.84 -12.13 8.49
C SER A 32 6.41 -10.93 9.23
N THR A 33 6.88 -11.13 10.46
CA THR A 33 7.60 -10.08 11.20
C THR A 33 8.75 -10.66 12.02
N THR A 34 9.67 -9.80 12.41
CA THR A 34 10.69 -10.07 13.43
C THR A 34 10.38 -9.37 14.76
N TRP A 35 9.26 -8.62 14.83
CA TRP A 35 8.86 -7.82 15.99
C TRP A 35 8.18 -8.67 17.04
N GLY A 36 8.98 -9.29 17.90
CA GLY A 36 8.53 -10.13 19.00
C GLY A 36 9.70 -10.74 19.73
N THR A 37 9.42 -11.69 20.62
CA THR A 37 10.46 -12.50 21.26
C THR A 37 10.04 -13.97 21.30
N ALA A 38 11.02 -14.86 21.38
CA ALA A 38 10.76 -16.30 21.48
C ALA A 38 9.91 -16.67 22.71
N LYS A 39 9.99 -15.87 23.79
CA LYS A 39 9.29 -16.12 25.05
C LYS A 39 7.88 -15.54 25.07
N THR A 40 7.68 -14.35 24.50
CA THR A 40 6.43 -13.59 24.61
C THR A 40 5.61 -13.58 23.32
N GLY A 41 6.12 -14.13 22.23
CA GLY A 41 5.49 -14.07 20.91
C GLY A 41 5.54 -12.66 20.31
N PHE A 42 4.48 -12.28 19.60
CA PHE A 42 4.38 -11.00 18.90
C PHE A 42 4.44 -9.80 19.84
N ASN A 43 5.09 -8.73 19.40
CA ASN A 43 5.06 -7.45 20.09
C ASN A 43 3.62 -6.87 20.05
N ALA A 44 3.10 -6.39 21.19
CA ALA A 44 1.74 -5.85 21.26
C ALA A 44 1.55 -4.64 20.32
N THR A 45 2.53 -3.74 20.22
CA THR A 45 2.48 -2.60 19.30
C THR A 45 2.39 -3.05 17.84
N TYR A 46 3.00 -4.17 17.48
CA TYR A 46 2.87 -4.73 16.12
C TYR A 46 1.44 -5.16 15.82
N ILE A 47 0.78 -5.84 16.78
CA ILE A 47 -0.63 -6.27 16.64
C ILE A 47 -1.55 -5.05 16.44
N GLU A 48 -1.32 -3.97 17.18
CA GLU A 48 -2.11 -2.73 17.06
C GLU A 48 -1.93 -2.01 15.71
N THR A 49 -0.88 -2.32 14.92
CA THR A 49 -0.70 -1.69 13.60
C THR A 49 -1.69 -2.14 12.53
N PHE A 50 -2.48 -3.19 12.80
CA PHE A 50 -3.46 -3.72 11.86
C PHE A 50 -4.84 -3.06 11.99
N SER A 51 -5.08 -2.25 13.03
CA SER A 51 -6.32 -1.48 13.14
C SER A 51 -6.10 -0.17 13.92
N PRO A 52 -6.16 1.02 13.28
CA PRO A 52 -6.50 1.24 11.88
C PRO A 52 -5.35 0.92 10.91
N ASN A 53 -5.68 0.34 9.74
CA ASN A 53 -4.71 0.06 8.69
C ASN A 53 -5.36 0.17 7.30
N SER A 54 -4.82 1.01 6.42
CA SER A 54 -5.44 1.30 5.11
C SER A 54 -5.47 0.11 4.15
N GLN A 55 -4.48 -0.78 4.21
CA GLN A 55 -4.46 -2.01 3.40
C GLN A 55 -5.57 -2.97 3.85
N ILE A 56 -5.68 -3.19 5.17
CA ILE A 56 -6.74 -4.04 5.74
C ILE A 56 -8.13 -3.46 5.44
N ASP A 57 -8.29 -2.14 5.58
CA ASP A 57 -9.55 -1.46 5.30
C ASP A 57 -9.94 -1.56 3.82
N GLY A 58 -8.99 -1.38 2.90
CA GLY A 58 -9.24 -1.54 1.47
C GLY A 58 -9.60 -2.96 1.07
N TYR A 59 -8.92 -3.97 1.64
CA TYR A 59 -9.28 -5.37 1.41
C TYR A 59 -10.65 -5.70 1.95
N LEU A 60 -10.99 -5.22 3.14
CA LEU A 60 -12.31 -5.43 3.71
C LEU A 60 -13.41 -4.75 2.88
N HIS A 61 -13.17 -3.52 2.40
CA HIS A 61 -14.05 -2.84 1.44
C HIS A 61 -14.26 -3.67 0.19
N SER A 62 -13.17 -4.13 -0.45
CA SER A 62 -13.24 -4.96 -1.65
C SER A 62 -13.95 -6.30 -1.42
N LEU A 63 -13.79 -6.90 -0.24
CA LEU A 63 -14.46 -8.15 0.13
C LEU A 63 -15.98 -7.94 0.25
N HIS A 64 -16.41 -6.82 0.84
CA HIS A 64 -17.82 -6.46 0.90
C HIS A 64 -18.40 -6.11 -0.48
N MET A 65 -17.63 -5.50 -1.37
CA MET A 65 -18.08 -5.27 -2.74
C MET A 65 -18.35 -6.58 -3.50
N GLU A 66 -17.53 -7.60 -3.27
CA GLU A 66 -17.60 -8.87 -4.00
C GLU A 66 -18.61 -9.85 -3.39
N TYR A 67 -18.64 -9.98 -2.07
CA TYR A 67 -19.45 -10.98 -1.36
C TYR A 67 -20.62 -10.39 -0.57
N GLY A 68 -20.78 -9.07 -0.57
CA GLY A 68 -21.91 -8.38 0.06
C GLY A 68 -22.07 -8.74 1.54
N ALA A 69 -23.25 -9.26 1.89
CA ALA A 69 -23.61 -9.63 3.26
C ALA A 69 -22.89 -10.88 3.77
N GLU A 70 -22.26 -11.70 2.90
CA GLU A 70 -21.50 -12.88 3.32
C GLU A 70 -20.10 -12.52 3.83
N ALA A 71 -19.54 -11.40 3.38
CA ALA A 71 -18.25 -10.88 3.84
C ALA A 71 -18.28 -10.63 5.36
N LYS A 72 -17.22 -11.03 6.05
CA LYS A 72 -17.15 -10.96 7.51
C LYS A 72 -15.97 -10.16 8.02
N GLY A 73 -14.77 -10.40 7.49
CA GLY A 73 -13.57 -9.78 8.02
C GLY A 73 -12.30 -10.22 7.31
N ILE A 74 -11.18 -9.73 7.84
CA ILE A 74 -9.84 -10.15 7.44
C ILE A 74 -9.24 -10.98 8.58
N LEU A 75 -8.63 -12.11 8.24
CA LEU A 75 -7.78 -12.88 9.13
C LEU A 75 -6.33 -12.55 8.78
N VAL A 76 -5.65 -11.81 9.64
CA VAL A 76 -4.21 -11.58 9.46
C VAL A 76 -3.48 -12.83 9.93
N ASP A 77 -2.93 -13.57 8.98
CA ASP A 77 -2.13 -14.77 9.22
C ASP A 77 -0.69 -14.36 9.49
N MET A 78 -0.35 -14.31 10.77
CA MET A 78 0.91 -13.76 11.23
C MET A 78 1.91 -14.86 11.54
N ALA A 79 3.13 -14.70 11.03
CA ALA A 79 4.29 -15.54 11.33
C ALA A 79 5.41 -14.71 11.96
N LEU A 80 5.86 -15.08 13.17
CA LEU A 80 7.03 -14.47 13.80
C LEU A 80 8.29 -15.26 13.45
N ILE A 81 9.21 -14.61 12.73
CA ILE A 81 10.45 -15.21 12.25
C ILE A 81 11.60 -14.69 13.09
N LEU A 82 12.16 -15.52 13.97
CA LEU A 82 13.35 -15.19 14.76
C LEU A 82 14.52 -16.11 14.37
N PRO A 83 15.78 -15.68 14.53
CA PRO A 83 16.94 -16.50 14.15
C PRO A 83 16.97 -17.91 14.75
N ASN A 84 16.43 -18.08 15.96
CA ASN A 84 16.47 -19.34 16.72
C ASN A 84 15.07 -19.85 17.13
N ASN A 85 13.98 -19.28 16.60
CA ASN A 85 12.62 -19.72 16.91
C ASN A 85 11.66 -19.35 15.76
N HIS A 86 10.89 -20.33 15.29
CA HIS A 86 9.97 -20.19 14.16
C HIS A 86 8.55 -20.66 14.48
N GLU A 87 8.20 -20.83 15.76
CA GLU A 87 6.97 -21.55 16.14
C GLU A 87 5.77 -20.66 16.50
N HIS A 88 5.91 -19.34 16.39
CA HIS A 88 4.85 -18.40 16.76
C HIS A 88 4.03 -17.99 15.53
N PHE A 89 2.84 -18.60 15.42
CA PHE A 89 1.83 -18.28 14.40
C PHE A 89 0.53 -17.86 15.07
N MET A 90 -0.16 -16.87 14.51
CA MET A 90 -1.51 -16.52 14.97
C MET A 90 -2.37 -16.00 13.83
N PHE A 91 -3.67 -16.25 13.92
CA PHE A 91 -4.66 -15.50 13.15
C PHE A 91 -5.22 -14.38 14.01
N LEU A 92 -5.06 -13.14 13.55
CA LEU A 92 -5.72 -11.96 14.15
C LEU A 92 -6.98 -11.63 13.33
N PRO A 93 -8.19 -11.85 13.88
CA PRO A 93 -9.42 -11.48 13.20
C PRO A 93 -9.64 -9.97 13.31
N ILE A 94 -9.91 -9.33 12.17
CA ILE A 94 -10.25 -7.91 12.07
C ILE A 94 -11.59 -7.78 11.37
N GLU A 95 -12.52 -7.18 12.08
CA GLU A 95 -13.87 -6.88 11.59
C GLU A 95 -14.13 -5.39 11.71
N LYS A 96 -14.89 -4.84 10.76
CA LYS A 96 -15.34 -3.46 10.81
C LYS A 96 -16.82 -3.37 10.47
N SER A 97 -17.49 -2.40 11.06
CA SER A 97 -18.84 -2.04 10.65
C SER A 97 -18.81 -1.42 9.25
N VAL A 98 -19.93 -1.52 8.52
CA VAL A 98 -20.10 -0.85 7.23
C VAL A 98 -19.84 0.65 7.35
N ALA A 99 -20.31 1.29 8.42
CA ALA A 99 -20.07 2.71 8.68
C ALA A 99 -18.57 3.06 8.82
N ALA A 100 -17.76 2.16 9.37
CA ALA A 100 -16.31 2.37 9.44
C ALA A 100 -15.64 2.23 8.06
N LEU A 101 -16.17 1.38 7.18
CA LEU A 101 -15.73 1.26 5.79
C LEU A 101 -16.16 2.47 4.96
N ASP A 102 -17.36 3.01 5.18
CA ASP A 102 -17.80 4.26 4.54
C ASP A 102 -16.91 5.44 4.95
N ALA A 103 -16.53 5.51 6.24
CA ALA A 103 -15.57 6.50 6.73
C ALA A 103 -14.17 6.31 6.14
N TRP A 104 -13.74 5.08 5.86
CA TRP A 104 -12.52 4.81 5.10
C TRP A 104 -12.67 5.28 3.66
N LEU A 105 -13.76 4.93 2.97
CA LEU A 105 -14.00 5.31 1.57
C LEU A 105 -14.01 6.84 1.39
N TRP A 106 -14.65 7.57 2.30
CA TRP A 106 -14.63 9.04 2.29
C TRP A 106 -13.21 9.60 2.41
N ARG A 107 -12.39 9.07 3.34
CA ARG A 107 -10.98 9.48 3.49
C ARG A 107 -10.18 9.15 2.24
N THR A 108 -10.34 7.95 1.68
CA THR A 108 -9.66 7.53 0.46
C THR A 108 -9.99 8.43 -0.72
N LYS A 109 -11.27 8.80 -0.92
CA LYS A 109 -11.67 9.77 -1.95
C LYS A 109 -11.02 11.14 -1.77
N ARG A 110 -10.91 11.60 -0.52
CA ARG A 110 -10.20 12.85 -0.20
C ARG A 110 -8.72 12.77 -0.59
N GLU A 111 -8.04 11.65 -0.30
CA GLU A 111 -6.65 11.47 -0.70
C GLU A 111 -6.48 11.45 -2.23
N ILE A 112 -7.42 10.85 -2.97
CA ILE A 112 -7.44 10.88 -4.44
C ILE A 112 -7.56 12.33 -4.95
N GLN A 113 -8.51 13.11 -4.39
CA GLN A 113 -8.65 14.53 -4.74
C GLN A 113 -7.39 15.34 -4.46
N LEU A 114 -6.68 15.04 -3.35
CA LEU A 114 -5.41 15.68 -3.06
C LEU A 114 -4.35 15.34 -4.10
N ILE A 115 -4.30 14.10 -4.60
CA ILE A 115 -3.40 13.73 -5.70
C ILE A 115 -3.70 14.57 -6.94
N ASP A 116 -4.96 14.74 -7.31
CA ASP A 116 -5.35 15.55 -8.48
C ASP A 116 -4.94 17.02 -8.32
N ILE A 117 -5.21 17.61 -7.15
CA ILE A 117 -4.79 18.98 -6.82
C ILE A 117 -3.26 19.12 -6.91
N ASN A 118 -2.51 18.14 -6.40
CA ASN A 118 -1.06 18.16 -6.44
C ASN A 118 -0.52 17.96 -7.86
N ASN A 119 -1.17 17.16 -8.71
CA ASN A 119 -0.82 17.02 -10.12
C ASN A 119 -1.02 18.35 -10.87
N GLU A 120 -2.13 19.05 -10.63
CA GLU A 120 -2.37 20.39 -11.21
C GLU A 120 -1.35 21.43 -10.74
N ALA A 121 -0.93 21.36 -9.47
CA ALA A 121 0.12 22.21 -8.94
C ALA A 121 1.48 21.87 -9.58
N LEU A 122 1.82 20.57 -9.69
CA LEU A 122 3.07 20.09 -10.29
C LEU A 122 3.23 20.58 -11.72
N ALA A 123 2.17 20.58 -12.52
CA ALA A 123 2.18 21.07 -13.90
C ALA A 123 2.55 22.56 -14.03
N LYS A 124 2.49 23.32 -12.93
CA LYS A 124 2.78 24.76 -12.87
C LYS A 124 4.11 25.06 -12.15
N VAL A 125 4.78 24.05 -11.61
CA VAL A 125 6.04 24.21 -10.87
C VAL A 125 7.14 24.67 -11.83
N ASP A 126 7.83 25.75 -11.46
CA ASP A 126 9.07 26.17 -12.12
C ASP A 126 10.22 25.27 -11.63
N PRO A 127 10.91 24.51 -12.52
CA PRO A 127 12.04 23.66 -12.13
C PRO A 127 13.19 24.43 -11.46
N SER A 128 13.28 25.74 -11.68
CA SER A 128 14.28 26.62 -11.06
C SER A 128 13.83 27.23 -9.72
N ALA A 129 12.58 27.01 -9.31
CA ALA A 129 12.08 27.47 -8.02
C ALA A 129 12.86 26.83 -6.86
N SER A 130 12.99 27.57 -5.76
CA SER A 130 13.72 27.12 -4.56
C SER A 130 13.04 25.98 -3.81
N PHE A 131 11.73 25.78 -4.01
CA PHE A 131 10.95 24.69 -3.45
C PHE A 131 9.79 24.32 -4.38
N MET A 132 9.27 23.09 -4.23
CA MET A 132 8.09 22.62 -4.97
C MET A 132 6.82 22.82 -4.13
N GLU A 133 5.81 23.49 -4.69
CA GLU A 133 4.52 23.73 -4.02
C GLU A 133 3.57 22.51 -4.06
N ALA A 134 3.86 21.55 -4.94
CA ALA A 134 3.13 20.29 -5.06
C ALA A 134 3.71 19.20 -4.15
N PHE A 135 2.87 18.23 -3.78
CA PHE A 135 3.21 17.04 -2.99
C PHE A 135 3.89 17.39 -1.65
N PRO A 136 3.14 17.96 -0.70
CA PRO A 136 3.71 18.42 0.57
C PRO A 136 4.38 17.27 1.35
N GLU A 137 5.45 17.61 2.06
CA GLU A 137 6.17 16.67 2.92
C GLU A 137 5.27 16.12 4.03
N ASN A 138 5.44 14.83 4.34
CA ASN A 138 4.83 14.19 5.50
C ASN A 138 5.86 14.04 6.64
N ASP A 139 5.80 14.98 7.58
CA ASP A 139 6.70 15.07 8.75
C ASP A 139 6.52 13.95 9.80
N LYS A 140 5.47 13.12 9.65
CA LYS A 140 5.13 12.04 10.61
C LYS A 140 5.71 10.68 10.24
N SER A 141 6.14 10.51 9.00
CA SER A 141 6.56 9.20 8.46
C SER A 141 8.05 9.13 8.11
N CYS A 142 8.84 10.09 8.59
CA CYS A 142 10.27 10.16 8.36
C CYS A 142 11.04 8.94 8.88
N ILE A 143 10.62 8.39 10.03
CA ILE A 143 11.10 7.11 10.57
C ILE A 143 9.90 6.19 10.75
N GLN A 144 9.88 5.06 10.05
CA GLN A 144 8.88 4.02 10.22
C GLN A 144 9.55 2.66 10.42
N PHE A 145 9.01 1.86 11.34
CA PHE A 145 9.55 0.54 11.68
C PHE A 145 11.05 0.55 12.03
N MET A 146 11.50 1.58 12.75
CA MET A 146 12.92 1.81 13.10
C MET A 146 13.84 1.96 11.89
N LYS A 147 13.30 2.25 10.71
CA LYS A 147 14.05 2.51 9.49
C LYS A 147 13.77 3.94 9.01
N PRO A 148 14.80 4.68 8.59
CA PRO A 148 14.58 5.97 7.94
C PRO A 148 13.91 5.78 6.57
N CYS A 149 13.09 6.75 6.19
CA CYS A 149 12.55 6.85 4.83
C CYS A 149 13.70 6.83 3.82
N ILE A 150 13.56 6.07 2.73
CA ILE A 150 14.58 5.97 1.68
C ILE A 150 14.82 7.33 0.99
N TYR A 151 13.83 8.21 0.97
CA TYR A 151 13.91 9.54 0.36
C TYR A 151 14.40 10.62 1.34
N MET A 152 14.76 10.27 2.59
CA MET A 152 15.09 11.22 3.67
C MET A 152 16.14 12.26 3.27
N ASP A 153 17.25 11.81 2.69
CA ASP A 153 18.36 12.71 2.35
C ASP A 153 17.98 13.65 1.21
N MET A 154 17.11 13.21 0.29
CA MET A 154 16.61 14.06 -0.78
C MET A 154 15.66 15.13 -0.24
N CYS A 155 14.75 14.73 0.65
CA CYS A 155 13.81 15.65 1.30
C CYS A 155 14.54 16.77 2.05
N LYS A 156 15.66 16.44 2.71
CA LYS A 156 16.47 17.41 3.49
C LYS A 156 17.36 18.32 2.66
N THR A 157 17.76 17.89 1.47
CA THR A 157 18.79 18.60 0.67
C THR A 157 18.22 19.32 -0.54
N VAL A 158 17.09 18.86 -1.07
CA VAL A 158 16.52 19.37 -2.32
C VAL A 158 15.00 19.58 -2.14
N PRO A 159 14.60 20.79 -1.70
CA PRO A 159 13.18 21.12 -1.52
C PRO A 159 12.38 21.15 -2.82
N ASN A 160 13.05 21.26 -3.98
CA ASN A 160 12.43 21.12 -5.29
C ASN A 160 13.05 19.95 -6.07
N PRO A 161 12.43 18.76 -6.05
CA PRO A 161 12.95 17.60 -6.79
C PRO A 161 13.07 17.82 -8.30
N GLN A 162 12.28 18.70 -8.90
CA GLN A 162 12.34 19.03 -10.34
C GLN A 162 13.65 19.75 -10.73
N ALA A 163 14.36 20.33 -9.76
CA ALA A 163 15.66 20.97 -10.02
C ALA A 163 16.77 19.94 -10.30
N ARG A 164 16.54 18.65 -10.08
CA ARG A 164 17.51 17.59 -10.37
C ARG A 164 17.37 17.11 -11.81
N THR A 165 18.49 17.13 -12.52
CA THR A 165 18.61 16.61 -13.89
C THR A 165 19.08 15.16 -13.94
N GLU A 166 19.61 14.63 -12.84
CA GLU A 166 20.21 13.29 -12.76
C GLU A 166 19.56 12.45 -11.67
N VAL A 167 19.57 11.13 -11.87
CA VAL A 167 19.10 10.17 -10.89
C VAL A 167 19.99 10.24 -9.64
N PRO A 168 19.41 10.38 -8.43
CA PRO A 168 20.17 10.47 -7.19
C PRO A 168 21.02 9.22 -6.93
N LEU A 169 22.18 9.39 -6.26
CA LEU A 169 23.05 8.27 -5.91
C LEU A 169 22.29 7.20 -5.11
N GLY A 170 22.42 5.94 -5.51
CA GLY A 170 21.73 4.81 -4.88
C GLY A 170 20.30 4.57 -5.40
N PHE A 171 19.80 5.42 -6.29
CA PHE A 171 18.54 5.23 -7.01
C PHE A 171 18.80 4.82 -8.45
N ILE A 172 17.80 4.20 -9.06
CA ILE A 172 17.79 3.84 -10.48
C ILE A 172 16.50 4.35 -11.09
N GLU A 173 16.60 4.91 -12.30
CA GLU A 173 15.44 5.13 -13.15
C GLU A 173 15.27 3.88 -14.02
N LYS A 174 14.17 3.16 -13.80
CA LYS A 174 13.82 1.94 -14.54
C LYS A 174 12.37 2.03 -14.95
N LYS A 175 12.09 1.92 -16.25
CA LYS A 175 10.72 1.71 -16.75
C LYS A 175 10.23 0.36 -16.25
N TRP A 176 9.11 0.34 -15.54
CA TRP A 176 8.46 -0.92 -15.18
C TRP A 176 7.63 -1.42 -16.37
N GLU A 177 7.86 -2.66 -16.79
CA GLU A 177 7.15 -3.30 -17.88
C GLU A 177 6.73 -4.72 -17.45
N PRO A 178 5.46 -5.15 -17.68
CA PRO A 178 4.99 -6.48 -17.30
C PRO A 178 5.83 -7.61 -17.91
N PHE A 179 6.34 -7.41 -19.13
CA PHE A 179 7.17 -8.38 -19.84
C PHE A 179 8.49 -8.66 -19.12
N ASP A 180 9.09 -7.65 -18.50
CA ASP A 180 10.39 -7.74 -17.85
C ASP A 180 10.30 -8.45 -16.48
N GLU A 181 9.14 -8.36 -15.82
CA GLU A 181 8.94 -8.91 -14.46
C GLU A 181 8.19 -10.26 -14.46
N LEU A 182 7.22 -10.45 -15.37
CA LEU A 182 6.34 -11.64 -15.39
C LEU A 182 6.79 -12.72 -16.39
N ARG A 183 7.90 -12.49 -17.13
CA ARG A 183 8.40 -13.41 -18.18
C ARG A 183 7.29 -13.84 -19.15
N LEU A 184 6.50 -12.89 -19.61
CA LEU A 184 5.35 -13.16 -20.49
C LEU A 184 5.76 -13.71 -21.86
N ASP A 185 7.02 -13.50 -22.24
CA ASP A 185 7.68 -14.16 -23.36
C ASP A 185 7.65 -15.69 -23.25
N SER A 186 7.78 -16.23 -22.03
CA SER A 186 7.75 -17.67 -21.77
C SER A 186 6.39 -18.32 -22.04
N ILE A 187 5.32 -17.53 -22.13
CA ILE A 187 3.96 -17.98 -22.49
C ILE A 187 3.55 -17.54 -23.91
N GLY A 188 4.50 -17.07 -24.73
CA GLY A 188 4.30 -16.76 -26.14
C GLY A 188 3.73 -15.37 -26.44
N LEU A 189 3.61 -14.49 -25.43
CA LEU A 189 3.27 -13.09 -25.65
C LEU A 189 4.53 -12.33 -26.10
N LYS A 190 4.39 -11.48 -27.12
CA LYS A 190 5.49 -10.63 -27.60
C LYS A 190 5.30 -9.21 -27.12
N LYS A 191 6.39 -8.57 -26.71
CA LYS A 191 6.44 -7.14 -26.43
C LYS A 191 6.25 -6.41 -27.76
N ASP A 192 5.31 -5.46 -27.80
CA ASP A 192 5.08 -4.65 -28.99
C ASP A 192 6.08 -3.48 -28.96
N GLU A 193 7.09 -3.54 -29.83
CA GLU A 193 8.22 -2.58 -29.86
C GLU A 193 7.83 -1.22 -30.48
N SER A 194 6.58 -1.05 -30.94
CA SER A 194 6.14 0.17 -31.65
C SER A 194 5.66 1.31 -30.74
N GLN A 195 5.74 1.17 -29.41
CA GLN A 195 5.29 2.21 -28.45
C GLN A 195 6.42 2.80 -27.58
N ASP A 196 7.68 2.43 -27.82
CA ASP A 196 8.84 3.02 -27.16
C ASP A 196 9.38 4.20 -28.00
N GLY A 197 8.65 5.33 -27.97
CA GLY A 197 9.04 6.60 -28.58
C GLY A 197 9.01 7.74 -27.57
#